data_AF-A0AAD3HM39-F1
#
_entry.id   AF-A0AAD3HM39-F1
#
_cell.length_a   1.000
_cell.length_b   1.000
_cell.length_c   1.000
_cell.angle_alpha   90.00
_cell.angle_beta   90.00
_cell.angle_gamma   90.00
#
_symmetry.space_group_name_H-M   'P 1'
#
loop_
_entity.id
_entity.type
_entity.pdbx_description
1 polymer ?
#
loop_
_entity_poly.entity_id
_entity_poly.type
_entity_poly.pdbx_seq_one_letter_code
_entity_poly.pdbx_strand_id
1 'polypeptide(L)'
;WLLVLGSANVDECLRGYLTKYDCSSADINPIGSISKTDLRSFLQWAAVNLGYPVLAQVEAAPPTAELEPLIDGQQPQLDEIDMGMTYAELSLYGRLRKVARAGPVAMYNACAAMWRGRLAPGAIASKVKDFFRFYSINRHKATVLTPAYHMESYSPDDNRYDHRQFLYNISWPWQFKRIDELVARDEAAAAAAAAPQATTSAAAAVVADGVPPADMK
;
A
#
# COMPACT_ATOMS: atom_id res chain seq x y z
N TRP A 1 -9.51 8.02 -40.49
CA TRP A 1 -8.74 7.33 -39.45
C TRP A 1 -8.93 8.08 -38.14
N LEU A 2 -9.18 7.37 -37.03
CA LEU A 2 -9.34 7.95 -35.69
C LEU A 2 -8.24 7.41 -34.78
N LEU A 3 -7.82 8.18 -33.78
CA LEU A 3 -6.91 7.72 -32.73
C LEU A 3 -7.70 7.07 -31.59
N VAL A 4 -7.27 5.89 -31.17
CA VAL A 4 -7.84 5.18 -30.02
C VAL A 4 -7.21 5.71 -28.74
N LEU A 5 -8.05 6.07 -27.76
CA LEU A 5 -7.63 6.55 -26.46
C LEU A 5 -7.70 5.43 -25.42
N GLY A 6 -6.60 5.23 -24.68
CA GLY A 6 -6.57 4.35 -23.51
C GLY A 6 -7.04 5.06 -22.24
N SER A 7 -7.40 4.29 -21.22
CA SER A 7 -7.94 4.81 -19.96
C SER A 7 -7.39 4.13 -18.69
N ALA A 8 -6.27 3.40 -18.80
CA ALA A 8 -5.58 2.87 -17.63
C ALA A 8 -4.98 4.02 -16.82
N ASN A 9 -5.02 3.98 -15.49
CA ASN A 9 -4.36 4.98 -14.64
C ASN A 9 -2.98 4.48 -14.14
N VAL A 10 -2.23 5.36 -13.49
CA VAL A 10 -0.84 5.07 -13.09
C VAL A 10 -0.74 3.94 -12.06
N ASP A 11 -1.72 3.83 -11.16
CA ASP A 11 -1.73 2.85 -10.07
C ASP A 11 -2.02 1.44 -10.62
N GLU A 12 -3.00 1.32 -11.52
CA GLU A 12 -3.29 0.09 -12.27
C GLU A 12 -2.10 -0.35 -13.11
N CYS A 13 -1.45 0.59 -13.83
CA CYS A 13 -0.25 0.32 -14.62
C CYS A 13 0.90 -0.19 -13.73
N LEU A 14 1.08 0.38 -12.54
CA LEU A 14 2.14 0.00 -11.60
C LEU A 14 1.91 -1.40 -11.04
N ARG A 15 0.68 -1.71 -10.64
CA ARG A 15 0.27 -3.03 -10.14
C ARG A 15 0.22 -4.08 -11.25
N GLY A 16 0.07 -3.64 -12.50
CA GLY A 16 -0.23 -4.46 -13.66
C GLY A 16 -1.63 -5.06 -13.61
N TYR A 17 -2.58 -4.32 -13.04
CA TYR A 17 -3.99 -4.64 -12.94
C TYR A 17 -4.72 -4.21 -14.22
N LEU A 18 -4.45 -4.94 -15.29
CA LEU A 18 -5.02 -4.76 -16.63
C LEU A 18 -4.84 -6.07 -17.41
N THR A 19 -5.68 -6.32 -18.41
CA THR A 19 -5.47 -7.45 -19.31
C THR A 19 -4.49 -7.05 -20.40
N LYS A 20 -3.45 -7.86 -20.61
CA LYS A 20 -2.45 -7.52 -21.63
C LYS A 20 -3.11 -7.57 -23.01
N TYR A 21 -3.04 -6.47 -23.76
CA TYR A 21 -3.69 -6.29 -25.07
C TYR A 21 -5.21 -6.11 -25.08
N ASP A 22 -5.81 -5.71 -23.95
CA ASP A 22 -7.20 -5.21 -23.93
C ASP A 22 -7.26 -3.70 -24.30
N CYS A 23 -8.32 -3.00 -23.88
CA CYS A 23 -8.47 -1.55 -24.06
C CYS A 23 -7.42 -0.69 -23.32
N SER A 24 -6.53 -1.30 -22.52
CA SER A 24 -5.31 -0.68 -22.01
C SER A 24 -4.24 -0.48 -23.08
N SER A 25 -4.39 -1.13 -24.25
CA SER A 25 -3.54 -1.01 -25.44
C SER A 25 -4.25 -0.16 -26.50
N ALA A 26 -3.78 1.08 -26.67
CA ALA A 26 -4.36 2.10 -27.53
C ALA A 26 -3.24 2.91 -28.21
N ASP A 27 -3.57 3.94 -28.99
CA ASP A 27 -2.56 4.79 -29.63
C ASP A 27 -1.89 5.72 -28.61
N ILE A 28 -2.70 6.35 -27.74
CA ILE A 28 -2.25 7.24 -26.67
C ILE A 28 -3.14 7.11 -25.43
N ASN A 29 -2.58 7.33 -24.24
CA ASN A 29 -3.32 7.33 -22.98
C ASN A 29 -3.18 8.69 -22.26
N PRO A 30 -4.22 9.56 -22.26
CA PRO A 30 -4.15 10.87 -21.63
C PRO A 30 -4.10 10.83 -20.10
N ILE A 31 -4.55 9.73 -19.48
CA ILE A 31 -4.64 9.61 -18.01
C ILE A 31 -3.66 8.57 -17.43
N GLY A 32 -2.79 7.98 -18.25
CA GLY A 32 -1.90 6.88 -17.88
C GLY A 32 -0.86 7.19 -16.82
N SER A 33 -0.62 8.48 -16.52
CA SER A 33 0.27 8.91 -15.45
C SER A 33 -0.44 9.71 -14.35
N ILE A 34 -1.77 9.56 -14.21
CA ILE A 34 -2.57 10.21 -13.15
C ILE A 34 -2.98 9.16 -12.11
N SER A 35 -2.92 9.51 -10.82
CA SER A 35 -3.37 8.64 -9.74
C SER A 35 -4.89 8.41 -9.78
N LYS A 36 -5.36 7.25 -9.32
CA LYS A 36 -6.80 6.99 -9.18
C LYS A 36 -7.48 8.02 -8.27
N THR A 37 -6.79 8.43 -7.21
CA THR A 37 -7.30 9.41 -6.25
C THR A 37 -7.50 10.78 -6.90
N ASP A 38 -6.56 11.22 -7.74
CA ASP A 38 -6.67 12.49 -8.46
C ASP A 38 -7.72 12.41 -9.55
N LEU A 39 -7.88 11.27 -10.22
CA LEU A 39 -8.98 11.07 -11.18
C LEU A 39 -10.34 11.22 -10.52
N ARG A 40 -10.56 10.59 -9.35
CA ARG A 40 -11.81 10.75 -8.58
C ARG A 40 -12.05 12.21 -8.18
N SER A 41 -11.01 12.87 -7.68
CA SER A 41 -11.08 14.29 -7.31
C SER A 41 -11.40 15.19 -8.51
N PHE A 42 -10.82 14.88 -9.67
CA PHE A 42 -11.09 15.58 -10.92
C PHE A 42 -12.53 15.39 -11.40
N LEU A 43 -13.08 14.17 -11.31
CA LEU A 43 -14.49 13.90 -11.68
C LEU A 43 -15.46 14.74 -10.83
N GLN A 44 -15.23 14.80 -9.52
CA GLN A 44 -16.04 15.63 -8.62
C GLN A 44 -15.90 17.13 -8.94
N TRP A 45 -14.68 17.60 -9.19
CA TRP A 45 -14.43 18.98 -9.58
C TRP A 45 -15.11 19.32 -10.92
N ALA A 46 -14.98 18.45 -11.92
CA ALA A 46 -15.55 18.63 -13.25
C ALA A 46 -17.08 18.62 -13.23
N ALA A 47 -17.70 17.85 -12.32
CA ALA A 47 -19.14 17.84 -12.16
C ALA A 47 -19.71 19.22 -11.80
N VAL A 48 -18.98 19.99 -10.99
CA VAL A 48 -19.37 21.33 -10.54
C VAL A 48 -18.90 22.43 -11.50
N ASN A 49 -17.64 22.35 -11.95
CA ASN A 49 -16.97 23.47 -12.61
C ASN A 49 -17.04 23.42 -14.15
N LEU A 50 -17.27 22.24 -14.73
CA LEU A 50 -17.40 22.09 -16.19
C LEU A 50 -18.84 21.83 -16.64
N GLY A 51 -19.79 21.78 -15.69
CA GLY A 51 -21.21 21.59 -16.00
C GLY A 51 -21.60 20.15 -16.37
N TYR A 52 -20.85 19.16 -15.90
CA TYR A 52 -21.11 17.73 -16.16
C TYR A 52 -21.57 16.97 -14.89
N PRO A 53 -22.78 17.21 -14.36
CA PRO A 53 -23.22 16.67 -13.07
C PRO A 53 -23.24 15.13 -13.02
N VAL A 54 -23.36 14.47 -14.17
CA VAL A 54 -23.31 13.00 -14.28
C VAL A 54 -21.99 12.41 -13.79
N LEU A 55 -20.88 13.16 -13.84
CA LEU A 55 -19.57 12.67 -13.39
C LEU A 55 -19.56 12.37 -11.88
N ALA A 56 -20.35 13.09 -11.08
CA ALA A 56 -20.50 12.79 -9.66
C ALA A 56 -21.22 11.46 -9.41
N GLN A 57 -22.17 11.09 -10.29
CA GLN A 57 -22.85 9.80 -10.22
C GLN A 57 -21.92 8.66 -10.61
N VAL A 58 -21.10 8.86 -11.65
CA VAL A 58 -20.09 7.89 -12.08
C VAL A 58 -19.05 7.64 -10.99
N GLU A 59 -18.56 8.70 -10.32
CA GLU A 59 -17.59 8.56 -9.24
C GLU A 59 -18.15 7.86 -8.00
N ALA A 60 -19.43 8.07 -7.70
CA ALA A 60 -20.12 7.44 -6.58
C ALA A 60 -20.53 5.97 -6.85
N ALA A 61 -20.48 5.52 -8.10
CA ALA A 61 -20.84 4.16 -8.46
C ALA A 61 -19.80 3.14 -7.92
N PRO A 62 -20.21 1.94 -7.49
CA PRO A 62 -19.29 0.89 -7.08
C PRO A 62 -18.33 0.51 -8.23
N PRO A 63 -17.00 0.46 -7.99
CA PRO A 63 -16.04 0.11 -9.03
C PRO A 63 -15.97 -1.41 -9.21
N THR A 64 -16.89 -1.95 -10.03
CA THR A 64 -17.02 -3.38 -10.30
C THR A 64 -16.67 -3.70 -11.75
N ALA A 65 -15.80 -4.69 -11.97
CA ALA A 65 -15.57 -5.22 -13.31
C ALA A 65 -16.69 -6.23 -13.63
N GLU A 66 -17.66 -5.85 -14.46
CA GLU A 66 -18.78 -6.72 -14.88
C GLU A 66 -18.34 -7.78 -15.91
N LEU A 67 -17.23 -8.47 -15.64
CA LEU A 67 -16.64 -9.47 -16.54
C LEU A 67 -17.17 -10.89 -16.29
N GLU A 68 -17.70 -11.14 -15.09
CA GLU A 68 -18.27 -12.43 -14.69
C GLU A 68 -19.75 -12.26 -14.35
N PRO A 69 -20.61 -13.26 -14.66
CA PRO A 69 -22.03 -13.20 -14.32
C PRO A 69 -22.20 -13.14 -12.80
N LEU A 70 -23.06 -12.23 -12.34
CA LEU A 70 -23.42 -12.14 -10.92
C LEU A 70 -24.11 -13.45 -10.49
N ILE A 71 -23.51 -14.15 -9.54
CA ILE A 71 -24.11 -15.33 -8.91
C ILE A 71 -24.98 -14.85 -7.74
N ASP A 72 -26.24 -15.28 -7.69
CA ASP A 72 -27.17 -14.91 -6.62
C ASP A 72 -26.55 -15.14 -5.23
N GLY A 73 -26.48 -14.06 -4.44
CA GLY A 73 -25.90 -14.07 -3.09
C GLY A 73 -24.40 -13.76 -3.01
N GLN A 74 -23.71 -13.59 -4.14
CA GLN A 74 -22.32 -13.12 -4.16
C GLN A 74 -22.26 -11.60 -4.36
N GLN A 75 -21.44 -10.94 -3.54
CA GLN A 75 -21.14 -9.52 -3.70
C GLN A 75 -20.30 -9.33 -4.99
N PRO A 76 -20.55 -8.25 -5.76
CA PRO A 76 -19.78 -7.98 -6.96
C PRO A 76 -18.29 -7.78 -6.63
N GLN A 77 -17.41 -8.21 -7.54
CA GLN A 77 -15.96 -8.11 -7.37
C GLN A 77 -15.51 -6.65 -7.42
N LEU A 78 -15.11 -6.11 -6.27
CA LEU A 78 -14.51 -4.78 -6.16
C LEU A 78 -13.02 -4.85 -6.51
N ASP A 79 -12.55 -3.87 -7.26
CA ASP A 79 -11.16 -3.76 -7.72
C ASP A 79 -10.12 -3.84 -6.60
N GLU A 80 -10.28 -3.09 -5.51
CA GLU A 80 -9.34 -3.09 -4.37
C GLU A 80 -9.31 -4.43 -3.63
N ILE A 81 -10.44 -5.14 -3.57
CA ILE A 81 -10.54 -6.47 -2.95
C ILE A 81 -9.77 -7.48 -3.81
N ASP A 82 -9.99 -7.45 -5.12
CA ASP A 82 -9.32 -8.33 -6.07
C ASP A 82 -7.80 -8.07 -6.15
N MET A 83 -7.40 -6.79 -6.10
CA MET A 83 -5.98 -6.42 -6.07
C MET A 83 -5.29 -6.80 -4.76
N GLY A 84 -6.05 -6.96 -3.66
CA GLY A 84 -5.55 -7.18 -2.30
C GLY A 84 -4.92 -5.93 -1.66
N MET A 85 -5.18 -4.75 -2.22
CA MET A 85 -4.58 -3.48 -1.82
C MET A 85 -5.41 -2.29 -2.30
N THR A 86 -5.49 -1.27 -1.47
CA THR A 86 -6.22 -0.02 -1.79
C THR A 86 -5.42 0.86 -2.76
N TYR A 87 -6.10 1.74 -3.48
CA TYR A 87 -5.44 2.74 -4.32
C TYR A 87 -4.55 3.69 -3.51
N ALA A 88 -4.95 4.03 -2.27
CA ALA A 88 -4.13 4.84 -1.37
C ALA A 88 -2.80 4.14 -1.03
N GLU A 89 -2.84 2.83 -0.78
CA GLU A 89 -1.65 2.00 -0.57
C GLU A 89 -0.80 1.92 -1.86
N LEU A 90 -1.41 1.70 -3.02
CA LEU A 90 -0.71 1.66 -4.30
C LEU A 90 0.05 2.95 -4.62
N SER A 91 -0.59 4.11 -4.46
CA SER A 91 0.08 5.39 -4.69
C SER A 91 1.22 5.63 -3.68
N LEU A 92 1.05 5.19 -2.41
CA LEU A 92 2.13 5.19 -1.42
C LEU A 92 3.30 4.30 -1.87
N TYR A 93 3.03 3.07 -2.28
CA TYR A 93 4.07 2.14 -2.74
C TYR A 93 4.77 2.65 -4.00
N GLY A 94 4.04 3.26 -4.94
CA GLY A 94 4.59 3.91 -6.12
C GLY A 94 5.62 4.98 -5.76
N ARG A 95 5.24 5.92 -4.88
CA ARG A 95 6.15 6.96 -4.37
C ARG A 95 7.36 6.39 -3.64
N LEU A 96 7.16 5.43 -2.74
CA LEU A 96 8.27 4.79 -2.02
C LEU A 96 9.23 4.07 -2.98
N ARG A 97 8.69 3.30 -3.93
CA ARG A 97 9.48 2.52 -4.90
C ARG A 97 10.28 3.41 -5.85
N LYS A 98 9.66 4.44 -6.41
CA LYS A 98 10.25 5.24 -7.50
C LYS A 98 10.94 6.50 -6.99
N VAL A 99 10.26 7.29 -6.15
CA VAL A 99 10.78 8.58 -5.66
C VAL A 99 11.76 8.36 -4.51
N ALA A 100 11.36 7.60 -3.49
CA ALA A 100 12.24 7.30 -2.35
C ALA A 100 13.24 6.16 -2.62
N ARG A 101 13.17 5.54 -3.81
CA ARG A 101 14.06 4.44 -4.26
C ARG A 101 14.10 3.25 -3.30
N ALA A 102 12.98 2.98 -2.64
CA ALA A 102 12.87 1.92 -1.65
C ALA A 102 12.59 0.56 -2.32
N GLY A 103 13.54 -0.38 -2.20
CA GLY A 103 13.28 -1.80 -2.44
C GLY A 103 12.45 -2.45 -1.33
N PRO A 104 12.19 -3.78 -1.37
CA PRO A 104 11.26 -4.42 -0.42
C PRO A 104 11.59 -4.19 1.05
N VAL A 105 12.84 -4.36 1.45
CA VAL A 105 13.28 -4.19 2.84
C VAL A 105 13.17 -2.73 3.29
N ALA A 106 13.57 -1.79 2.45
CA ALA A 106 13.48 -0.36 2.76
C ALA A 106 12.02 0.11 2.84
N MET A 107 11.16 -0.39 1.95
CA MET A 107 9.74 -0.10 1.96
C MET A 107 9.07 -0.64 3.22
N TYR A 108 9.41 -1.87 3.63
CA TYR A 108 8.93 -2.43 4.90
C TYR A 108 9.27 -1.51 6.09
N ASN A 109 10.53 -1.09 6.24
CA ASN A 109 10.92 -0.20 7.34
C ASN A 109 10.16 1.14 7.31
N ALA A 110 9.97 1.73 6.12
CA ALA A 110 9.23 2.97 5.96
C ALA A 110 7.74 2.80 6.35
N CYS A 111 7.10 1.72 5.89
CA CYS A 111 5.72 1.41 6.23
C CYS A 111 5.56 1.05 7.73
N ALA A 112 6.51 0.31 8.30
CA ALA A 112 6.53 -0.04 9.73
C ALA A 112 6.63 1.20 10.62
N ALA A 113 7.40 2.21 10.20
CA ALA A 113 7.45 3.49 10.89
C ALA A 113 6.12 4.27 10.73
N MET A 114 5.57 4.33 9.51
CA MET A 114 4.35 5.08 9.20
C MET A 114 3.09 4.51 9.86
N TRP A 115 2.99 3.18 9.96
CA TRP A 115 1.83 2.47 10.49
C TRP A 115 2.07 1.91 11.90
N ARG A 116 3.09 2.40 12.59
CA ARG A 116 3.39 2.03 13.97
C ARG A 116 2.16 2.21 14.86
N GLY A 117 1.81 1.16 15.60
CA GLY A 117 0.64 1.16 16.49
C GLY A 117 -0.72 1.06 15.79
N ARG A 118 -0.75 1.04 14.45
CA ARG A 118 -1.97 0.86 13.66
C ARG A 118 -2.06 -0.54 13.05
N LEU A 119 -0.94 -1.10 12.61
CA LEU A 119 -0.84 -2.44 12.04
C LEU A 119 0.27 -3.24 12.70
N ALA A 120 0.05 -4.54 12.85
CA ALA A 120 1.07 -5.47 13.33
C ALA A 120 2.20 -5.62 12.31
N PRO A 121 3.47 -5.77 12.73
CA PRO A 121 4.61 -5.91 11.81
C PRO A 121 4.42 -7.00 10.75
N GLY A 122 3.86 -8.17 11.12
CA GLY A 122 3.52 -9.23 10.16
C GLY A 122 2.52 -8.80 9.08
N ALA A 123 1.48 -8.03 9.43
CA ALA A 123 0.50 -7.53 8.46
C ALA A 123 1.12 -6.53 7.46
N ILE A 124 2.03 -5.67 7.94
CA ILE A 124 2.77 -4.74 7.10
C ILE A 124 3.69 -5.50 6.13
N ALA A 125 4.37 -6.53 6.62
CA ALA A 125 5.23 -7.38 5.81
C ALA A 125 4.44 -8.09 4.70
N SER A 126 3.29 -8.67 5.00
CA SER A 126 2.43 -9.30 3.99
C SER A 126 2.06 -8.31 2.88
N LYS A 127 1.59 -7.11 3.24
CA LYS A 127 1.24 -6.07 2.26
C LYS A 127 2.41 -5.68 1.34
N VAL A 128 3.60 -5.47 1.91
CA VAL A 128 4.80 -5.12 1.12
C VAL A 128 5.23 -6.29 0.23
N LYS A 129 5.20 -7.53 0.73
CA LYS A 129 5.53 -8.72 -0.04
C LYS A 129 4.56 -8.92 -1.20
N ASP A 130 3.27 -8.76 -0.97
CA ASP A 130 2.24 -8.87 -2.00
C ASP A 130 2.43 -7.82 -3.09
N PHE A 131 2.67 -6.56 -2.71
CA PHE A 131 2.99 -5.49 -3.67
C PHE A 131 4.17 -5.88 -4.58
N PHE A 132 5.32 -6.26 -4.02
CA PHE A 132 6.49 -6.60 -4.83
C PHE A 132 6.32 -7.88 -5.64
N ARG A 133 5.61 -8.89 -5.10
CA ARG A 133 5.27 -10.12 -5.83
C ARG A 133 4.45 -9.78 -7.07
N PHE A 134 3.32 -9.10 -6.91
CA PHE A 134 2.44 -8.77 -8.03
C PHE A 134 3.05 -7.77 -9.01
N TYR A 135 3.77 -6.76 -8.52
CA TYR A 135 4.58 -5.87 -9.37
C TYR A 135 5.53 -6.69 -10.25
N SER A 136 6.25 -7.65 -9.66
CA SER A 136 7.25 -8.45 -10.39
C SER A 136 6.62 -9.44 -11.39
N ILE A 137 5.51 -10.08 -11.02
CA ILE A 137 4.75 -10.96 -11.93
C ILE A 137 4.26 -10.18 -13.14
N ASN A 138 3.71 -8.98 -12.93
CA ASN A 138 3.05 -8.23 -13.99
C ASN A 138 3.95 -7.21 -14.69
N ARG A 139 5.23 -7.07 -14.32
CA ARG A 139 6.11 -6.05 -14.93
C ARG A 139 6.24 -6.19 -16.44
N HIS A 140 6.14 -7.41 -16.98
CA HIS A 140 6.11 -7.68 -18.41
C HIS A 140 4.94 -7.02 -19.17
N LYS A 141 3.92 -6.51 -18.48
CA LYS A 141 2.84 -5.71 -19.09
C LYS A 141 3.30 -4.27 -19.34
N ALA A 142 4.20 -3.75 -18.49
CA ALA A 142 4.73 -2.39 -18.60
C ALA A 142 5.54 -2.15 -19.87
N THR A 143 6.17 -3.20 -20.41
CA THR A 143 6.99 -3.13 -21.63
C THR A 143 6.17 -2.88 -22.90
N VAL A 144 4.85 -3.02 -22.84
CA VAL A 144 3.92 -2.80 -23.95
C VAL A 144 2.79 -1.84 -23.58
N LEU A 145 2.97 -1.05 -22.51
CA LEU A 145 1.98 -0.05 -22.12
C LEU A 145 1.82 1.01 -23.20
N THR A 146 0.58 1.44 -23.41
CA THR A 146 0.26 2.59 -24.25
C THR A 146 1.05 3.83 -23.81
N PRO A 147 1.68 4.57 -24.73
CA PRO A 147 2.34 5.83 -24.40
C PRO A 147 1.39 6.80 -23.70
N ALA A 148 1.77 7.25 -22.52
CA ALA A 148 0.94 8.10 -21.69
C ALA A 148 1.48 9.53 -21.57
N TYR A 149 0.58 10.48 -21.34
CA TYR A 149 0.96 11.81 -20.83
C TYR A 149 1.69 11.64 -19.50
N HIS A 150 2.76 12.42 -19.27
CA HIS A 150 3.54 12.34 -18.04
C HIS A 150 3.06 13.39 -17.03
N MET A 151 2.70 12.97 -15.82
CA MET A 151 2.26 13.85 -14.74
C MET A 151 2.88 13.44 -13.40
N GLU A 152 2.67 12.20 -13.01
CA GLU A 152 3.18 11.67 -11.74
C GLU A 152 4.67 11.29 -11.77
N SER A 153 5.40 11.72 -10.73
CA SER A 153 6.84 11.43 -10.55
C SER A 153 7.14 9.96 -10.17
N TYR A 154 6.11 9.12 -10.08
CA TYR A 154 6.25 7.68 -9.83
C TYR A 154 5.74 6.81 -10.97
N SER A 155 5.57 7.38 -12.17
CA SER A 155 5.14 6.65 -13.36
C SER A 155 5.96 5.35 -13.59
N PRO A 156 5.30 4.21 -13.89
CA PRO A 156 5.96 2.94 -14.17
C PRO A 156 6.36 2.78 -15.65
N ASP A 157 6.26 3.81 -16.49
CA ASP A 157 6.58 3.77 -17.92
C ASP A 157 8.00 3.23 -18.18
N ASP A 158 8.09 2.09 -18.86
CA ASP A 158 9.36 1.39 -19.09
C ASP A 158 10.16 1.97 -20.28
N ASN A 159 9.49 2.73 -21.17
CA ASN A 159 10.09 3.23 -22.40
C ASN A 159 11.02 4.43 -22.18
N ARG A 160 10.70 5.30 -21.21
CA ARG A 160 11.40 6.58 -21.05
C ARG A 160 11.70 6.95 -19.60
N TYR A 161 10.85 6.56 -18.64
CA TYR A 161 10.94 7.12 -17.29
C TYR A 161 11.45 6.14 -16.22
N ASP A 162 11.06 4.87 -16.29
CA ASP A 162 11.32 3.86 -15.27
C ASP A 162 11.83 2.55 -15.87
N HIS A 163 13.01 2.62 -16.45
CA HIS A 163 13.71 1.47 -17.03
C HIS A 163 14.02 0.43 -15.95
N ARG A 164 13.44 -0.77 -16.08
CA ARG A 164 13.60 -1.86 -15.11
C ARG A 164 13.73 -3.20 -15.82
N GLN A 165 14.16 -4.22 -15.07
CA GLN A 165 13.98 -5.60 -15.52
C GLN A 165 12.49 -5.90 -15.63
N PHE A 166 12.13 -6.82 -16.53
CA PHE A 166 10.76 -7.36 -16.61
C PHE A 166 10.71 -8.88 -16.35
N LEU A 167 11.87 -9.54 -16.30
CA LEU A 167 12.03 -10.91 -15.85
C LEU A 167 12.64 -10.91 -14.44
N TYR A 168 11.79 -11.07 -13.42
CA TYR A 168 12.18 -11.09 -12.02
C TYR A 168 12.08 -12.49 -11.41
N ASN A 169 12.88 -12.75 -10.38
CA ASN A 169 12.55 -13.80 -9.42
C ASN A 169 11.42 -13.30 -8.50
N ILE A 170 10.19 -13.71 -8.79
CA ILE A 170 8.97 -13.25 -8.11
C ILE A 170 8.87 -13.63 -6.63
N SER A 171 9.74 -14.53 -6.17
CA SER A 171 9.80 -14.98 -4.78
C SER A 171 10.69 -14.09 -3.91
N TRP A 172 11.50 -13.20 -4.51
CA TRP A 172 12.36 -12.24 -3.80
C TRP A 172 13.06 -12.86 -2.56
N PRO A 173 13.76 -14.00 -2.70
CA PRO A 173 14.06 -14.89 -1.57
C PRO A 173 14.89 -14.21 -0.49
N TRP A 174 15.90 -13.44 -0.87
CA TRP A 174 16.77 -12.75 0.07
C TRP A 174 16.02 -11.61 0.79
N GLN A 175 15.28 -10.81 0.02
CA GLN A 175 14.58 -9.64 0.53
C GLN A 175 13.44 -10.04 1.46
N PHE A 176 12.68 -11.08 1.10
CA PHE A 176 11.55 -11.54 1.90
C PHE A 176 12.01 -12.23 3.18
N LYS A 177 13.07 -13.04 3.13
CA LYS A 177 13.73 -13.57 4.33
C LYS A 177 14.20 -12.43 5.25
N ARG A 178 14.80 -11.38 4.68
CA ARG A 178 15.26 -10.24 5.46
C ARG A 178 14.10 -9.48 6.12
N ILE A 179 12.95 -9.36 5.43
CA ILE A 179 11.74 -8.80 6.03
C ILE A 179 11.27 -9.67 7.21
N ASP A 180 11.26 -10.99 7.07
CA ASP A 180 10.83 -11.89 8.15
C ASP A 180 11.70 -11.77 9.40
N GLU A 181 13.01 -11.64 9.23
CA GLU A 181 13.94 -11.36 10.34
C GLU A 181 13.64 -10.03 11.04
N LEU A 182 13.26 -8.99 10.28
CA LEU A 182 12.91 -7.68 10.84
C LEU A 182 11.55 -7.73 11.56
N VAL A 183 10.57 -8.44 11.00
CA VAL A 183 9.27 -8.67 11.64
C VAL A 183 9.44 -9.33 12.99
N ALA A 184 10.21 -10.42 13.07
CA ALA A 184 10.45 -11.13 14.32
C ALA A 184 11.11 -10.22 15.38
N ARG A 185 12.06 -9.38 14.97
CA ARG A 185 12.68 -8.38 15.84
C ARG A 185 11.69 -7.34 16.32
N ASP A 186 10.88 -6.79 15.42
CA ASP A 186 9.95 -5.70 15.73
C ASP A 186 8.78 -6.19 16.60
N GLU A 187 8.33 -7.43 16.41
CA GLU A 187 7.34 -8.08 17.28
C GLU A 187 7.91 -8.37 18.68
N ALA A 188 9.15 -8.87 18.77
CA ALA A 188 9.82 -9.06 20.06
C ALA A 188 9.99 -7.72 20.81
N ALA A 189 10.35 -6.65 20.10
CA ALA A 189 10.46 -5.31 20.68
C ALA A 189 9.10 -4.77 21.15
N ALA A 190 8.03 -5.00 20.38
CA ALA A 190 6.67 -4.61 20.76
C ALA A 190 6.19 -5.39 22.00
N ALA A 191 6.46 -6.69 22.08
CA ALA A 191 6.14 -7.52 23.24
C ALA A 191 6.89 -7.07 24.50
N ALA A 192 8.19 -6.74 24.38
CA ALA A 192 8.98 -6.22 25.48
C ALA A 192 8.47 -4.85 25.99
N ALA A 193 8.01 -3.97 25.08
CA ALA A 193 7.43 -2.68 25.43
C ALA A 193 6.04 -2.80 26.08
N ALA A 194 5.30 -3.87 25.81
CA ALA A 194 3.98 -4.13 26.38
C ALA A 194 4.02 -4.85 27.74
N ALA A 195 5.18 -5.36 28.17
CA ALA A 195 5.31 -6.00 29.47
C ALA A 195 5.12 -4.96 30.61
N PRO A 196 4.28 -5.23 31.62
CA PRO A 196 4.07 -4.29 32.72
C PRO A 196 5.39 -4.06 33.45
N GLN A 197 5.78 -2.78 33.62
CA GLN A 197 6.88 -2.41 34.50
C GLN A 197 6.56 -2.91 35.90
N ALA A 198 7.27 -3.93 36.37
CA ALA A 198 7.14 -4.42 37.73
C ALA A 198 7.45 -3.27 38.70
N THR A 199 6.42 -2.75 39.36
CA THR A 199 6.56 -1.81 40.48
C THR A 199 7.31 -2.52 41.60
N THR A 200 8.60 -2.24 41.74
CA THR A 200 9.38 -2.59 42.92
C THR A 200 8.93 -1.71 44.09
N SER A 201 7.88 -2.11 44.81
CA SER A 201 7.63 -1.53 46.14
C SER A 201 8.66 -2.11 47.11
N ALA A 202 9.72 -1.35 47.38
CA ALA A 202 10.61 -1.62 48.50
C ALA A 202 9.81 -1.44 49.80
N ALA A 203 9.56 -2.55 50.51
CA ALA A 203 8.97 -2.52 51.84
C ALA A 203 9.95 -1.82 52.80
N ALA A 204 9.58 -0.63 53.29
CA ALA A 204 10.27 0.03 54.39
C ALA A 204 9.99 -0.74 55.69
N ALA A 205 11.02 -1.36 56.24
CA ALA A 205 10.98 -1.99 57.56
C ALA A 205 10.77 -0.91 58.64
N VAL A 206 9.66 -1.02 59.36
CA VAL A 206 9.36 -0.20 60.54
C VAL A 206 10.25 -0.67 61.70
N VAL A 207 11.14 0.20 62.16
CA VAL A 207 11.88 0.02 63.42
C VAL A 207 10.93 0.37 64.56
N ALA A 208 10.67 -0.59 65.44
CA ALA A 208 9.87 -0.40 66.64
C ALA A 208 10.76 0.23 67.74
N ASP A 209 10.51 1.50 68.07
CA ASP A 209 11.06 2.14 69.27
C ASP A 209 10.32 1.63 70.51
N GLY A 210 11.05 0.92 71.37
CA GLY A 210 10.60 0.50 72.69
C GLY A 210 10.83 1.60 73.72
N VAL A 211 9.73 2.09 74.31
CA VAL A 211 9.74 2.93 75.51
C VAL A 211 9.87 2.04 76.76
N PRO A 212 10.79 2.28 77.71
CA PRO A 212 10.78 1.58 78.99
C PRO A 212 9.89 2.32 80.00
N PRO A 213 9.18 1.62 80.91
CA PRO A 213 8.43 2.26 81.97
C PRO A 213 9.34 2.66 83.14
N ALA A 214 9.07 3.84 83.69
CA ALA A 214 9.54 4.29 84.99
C ALA A 214 8.73 3.59 86.10
N ASP A 215 9.40 3.07 87.14
CA ASP A 215 9.27 3.58 88.52
C ASP A 215 9.75 2.59 89.62
N MET A 216 10.14 3.21 90.75
CA MET A 216 10.26 2.71 92.14
C MET A 216 11.57 2.02 92.59
N LYS A 217 12.57 2.82 93.02
CA LYS A 217 12.81 3.21 94.44
C LYS A 217 14.12 4.00 94.57
#